data_AF-A0A561W340-F1
#
_entry.id   AF-A0A561W340-F1
#
_cell.length_a   1.000
_cell.length_b   1.000
_cell.length_c   1.000
_cell.angle_alpha   90.00
_cell.angle_beta   90.00
_cell.angle_gamma   90.00
#
_symmetry.space_group_name_H-M   'P 1'
#
loop_
_entity.id
_entity.type
_entity.pdbx_description
1 polymer ?
#
loop_
_entity_poly.entity_id
_entity_poly.type
_entity_poly.pdbx_seq_one_letter_code
_entity_poly.pdbx_strand_id
1 'polypeptide(L)'
;MTSAMRKLSISVPPDVAERLERESNASAYITQAVRDRMRLDALDAELAHQGIPITEQGVAEARARRAAVEADWSPERRSALRERVRQHALDAAAGTLEQPAA
;
A
#
# COMPACT_ATOMS: atom_id res chain seq x y z
N MET A 1 -18.02 2.50 20.31
CA MET A 1 -17.02 2.15 21.35
C MET A 1 -15.70 2.77 20.94
N THR A 2 -15.19 3.77 21.67
CA THR A 2 -13.87 4.35 21.39
C THR A 2 -12.81 3.28 21.67
N SER A 3 -12.17 2.77 20.63
CA SER A 3 -11.07 1.81 20.77
C SER A 3 -10.01 2.44 21.68
N ALA A 4 -9.58 1.74 22.72
CA ALA A 4 -8.52 2.22 23.60
C ALA A 4 -7.25 2.46 22.76
N MET A 5 -6.77 3.71 22.74
CA MET A 5 -5.56 4.10 22.01
C MET A 5 -4.39 4.18 22.99
N ARG A 6 -3.24 3.59 22.64
CA ARG A 6 -1.99 3.72 23.40
C ARG A 6 -1.07 4.71 22.68
N LYS A 7 -0.61 5.74 23.38
CA LYS A 7 0.39 6.68 22.86
C LYS A 7 1.77 6.01 22.87
N LEU A 8 2.47 6.08 21.74
CA LEU A 8 3.85 5.66 21.59
C LEU A 8 4.70 6.89 21.23
N SER A 9 5.92 6.97 21.77
CA SER A 9 6.91 7.99 21.43
C SER A 9 8.13 7.28 20.86
N ILE A 10 8.53 7.62 19.63
CA ILE A 10 9.64 7.00 18.93
C ILE A 10 10.53 8.08 18.32
N SER A 11 11.84 7.81 18.27
CA SER A 11 12.77 8.62 17.49
C SER A 11 12.80 8.11 16.06
N VAL A 12 12.70 9.01 15.09
CA VAL A 12 12.78 8.70 13.65
C VAL A 12 13.91 9.48 12.98
N PRO A 13 14.47 8.98 11.87
CA PRO A 13 15.42 9.72 11.06
C PRO A 13 14.88 11.08 10.58
N PRO A 14 15.73 12.10 10.34
CA PRO A 14 15.28 13.45 9.95
C PRO A 14 14.42 13.47 8.68
N ASP A 15 14.78 12.70 7.66
CA ASP A 15 14.03 12.59 6.40
C ASP A 15 12.62 12.02 6.61
N VAL A 16 12.49 11.08 7.54
CA VAL A 16 11.18 10.51 7.93
C VAL A 16 10.36 11.53 8.71
N ALA A 17 10.98 12.28 9.63
CA ALA A 17 10.31 13.36 10.37
C ALA A 17 9.75 14.41 9.41
N GLU A 18 10.58 14.92 8.50
CA GLU A 18 10.17 15.90 7.48
C GLU A 18 9.00 15.40 6.61
N ARG A 19 9.01 14.11 6.25
CA ARG A 19 7.93 13.52 5.45
C ARG A 19 6.62 13.45 6.24
N LEU A 20 6.68 13.10 7.52
CA LEU A 20 5.52 13.01 8.42
C LEU A 20 4.96 14.40 8.77
N GLU A 21 5.80 15.42 8.87
CA GLU A 21 5.37 16.81 9.09
C GLU A 21 4.56 17.38 7.92
N ARG A 22 4.74 16.84 6.70
CA ARG A 22 3.93 17.20 5.51
C ARG A 22 2.55 16.54 5.52
N GLU A 23 2.31 15.55 6.37
CA GLU A 23 1.01 14.89 6.49
C GLU A 23 0.06 15.72 7.36
N SER A 24 -1.19 15.83 6.94
CA SER A 24 -2.23 16.48 7.75
C SER A 24 -2.46 15.78 9.09
N ASN A 25 -2.18 14.47 9.15
CA ASN A 25 -2.21 13.67 10.38
C ASN A 25 -1.17 12.53 10.33
N ALA A 26 0.00 12.78 10.92
CA ALA A 26 1.09 11.81 10.97
C ALA A 26 0.70 10.49 11.68
N SER A 27 -0.08 10.55 12.76
CA SER A 27 -0.49 9.33 13.49
C SER A 27 -1.43 8.45 12.67
N ALA A 28 -2.37 9.06 11.95
CA ALA A 28 -3.27 8.33 11.05
C ALA A 28 -2.49 7.70 9.89
N TYR A 29 -1.58 8.45 9.28
CA TYR A 29 -0.69 7.96 8.22
C TYR A 29 0.13 6.75 8.67
N ILE A 30 0.83 6.86 9.81
CA ILE A 30 1.63 5.74 10.35
C ILE A 30 0.74 4.55 10.70
N THR A 31 -0.41 4.78 11.33
CA THR A 31 -1.34 3.70 11.69
C THR A 31 -1.80 2.94 10.44
N GLN A 32 -2.13 3.64 9.36
CA GLN A 32 -2.53 2.99 8.12
C GLN A 32 -1.36 2.23 7.47
N ALA A 33 -0.17 2.84 7.40
CA ALA A 33 1.01 2.18 6.86
C ALA A 33 1.36 0.88 7.61
N VAL A 34 1.25 0.90 8.95
CA VAL A 34 1.46 -0.29 9.78
C VAL A 34 0.38 -1.35 9.51
N ARG A 35 -0.90 -0.96 9.42
CA ARG A 35 -1.98 -1.89 9.08
C ARG A 35 -1.81 -2.51 7.70
N ASP A 36 -1.40 -1.73 6.71
CA ASP A 36 -1.13 -2.22 5.36
C ASP A 36 0.02 -3.23 5.37
N ARG A 37 1.09 -2.96 6.13
CA ARG A 37 2.16 -3.94 6.33
C ARG A 37 1.65 -5.23 6.98
N MET A 38 0.88 -5.13 8.07
CA MET A 38 0.31 -6.31 8.75
C MET A 38 -0.58 -7.14 7.83
N ARG A 39 -1.35 -6.51 6.93
CA ARG A 39 -2.17 -7.23 5.94
C ARG A 39 -1.33 -8.00 4.94
N LEU A 40 -0.21 -7.42 4.48
CA LEU A 40 0.72 -8.09 3.59
C LEU A 40 1.39 -9.28 4.29
N ASP A 41 1.86 -9.09 5.53
CA ASP A 41 2.50 -10.16 6.30
C ASP A 41 1.51 -11.32 6.56
N ALA A 42 0.23 -11.00 6.81
CA ALA A 42 -0.82 -12.01 6.96
C ALA A 42 -1.12 -12.76 5.65
N LEU A 43 -1.12 -12.06 4.51
CA LEU A 43 -1.27 -12.69 3.20
C LEU A 43 -0.09 -13.62 2.89
N ASP A 44 1.14 -13.19 3.16
CA ASP A 44 2.34 -14.00 2.97
C ASP A 44 2.30 -15.27 3.83
N ALA A 45 1.83 -15.15 5.08
CA ALA A 45 1.63 -16.30 5.96
C ALA A 45 0.56 -17.28 5.45
N GLU A 46 -0.57 -16.77 4.93
CA GLU A 46 -1.62 -17.61 4.34
C GLU A 46 -1.11 -18.35 3.10
N LEU A 47 -0.42 -17.66 2.19
CA LEU A 47 0.16 -18.27 1.00
C LEU A 47 1.17 -19.37 1.37
N ALA A 48 2.03 -19.11 2.37
CA ALA A 48 2.96 -20.11 2.88
C ALA A 48 2.23 -21.31 3.51
N HIS A 49 1.13 -21.10 4.23
CA HIS A 49 0.30 -22.16 4.79
C HIS A 49 -0.28 -23.08 3.70
N GLN A 50 -0.65 -22.52 2.55
CA GLN A 50 -1.10 -23.27 1.37
C GLN A 50 0.05 -23.90 0.57
N GLY A 51 1.30 -23.81 1.05
CA GLY A 51 2.48 -24.36 0.37
C GLY A 51 2.98 -23.51 -0.80
N ILE A 52 2.63 -22.22 -0.84
CA ILE A 52 3.05 -21.26 -1.87
C ILE A 52 4.03 -20.26 -1.22
N PRO A 53 5.32 -20.59 -1.12
CA PRO A 53 6.30 -19.68 -0.53
C PRO A 53 6.59 -18.50 -1.48
N ILE A 54 6.47 -17.28 -0.96
CA ILE A 54 6.93 -16.07 -1.65
C ILE A 54 8.42 -15.89 -1.37
N THR A 55 9.26 -16.23 -2.34
CA THR A 55 10.72 -16.13 -2.21
C THR A 55 11.25 -14.80 -2.73
N GLU A 56 12.35 -14.32 -2.16
CA GLU A 56 13.00 -13.09 -2.63
C GLU A 56 13.40 -13.19 -4.11
N GLN A 57 13.92 -14.35 -4.53
CA GLN A 57 14.24 -14.62 -5.93
C GLN A 57 13.00 -14.53 -6.83
N GLY A 58 11.90 -15.18 -6.43
CA GLY A 58 10.65 -15.14 -7.20
C GLY A 58 10.09 -13.72 -7.32
N VAL A 59 10.20 -12.92 -6.25
CA VAL A 59 9.83 -11.50 -6.27
C VAL A 59 10.73 -10.72 -7.23
N ALA A 60 12.04 -10.95 -7.21
CA ALA A 60 12.99 -10.28 -8.10
C ALA A 60 12.71 -10.62 -9.57
N GLU A 61 12.48 -11.89 -9.89
CA GLU A 61 12.14 -12.35 -11.25
C GLU A 61 10.79 -11.80 -11.72
N ALA A 62 9.78 -11.77 -10.85
CA ALA A 62 8.49 -11.15 -11.16
C ALA A 62 8.63 -9.65 -11.44
N ARG A 63 9.43 -8.93 -10.64
CA ARG A 63 9.74 -7.50 -10.87
C ARG A 63 10.46 -7.29 -12.20
N ALA A 64 11.45 -8.13 -12.52
CA ALA A 64 12.19 -8.04 -13.78
C ALA A 64 11.28 -8.28 -14.99
N ARG A 65 10.43 -9.32 -14.96
CA ARG A 65 9.44 -9.58 -16.03
C ARG A 65 8.48 -8.42 -16.22
N ARG A 66 7.98 -7.84 -15.12
CA ARG A 66 7.11 -6.67 -15.18
C ARG A 66 7.84 -5.46 -15.78
N ALA A 67 9.07 -5.18 -15.35
CA ALA A 67 9.86 -4.07 -15.87
C ALA A 67 10.16 -4.21 -17.37
N ALA A 68 10.44 -5.43 -17.84
CA ALA A 68 10.65 -5.70 -19.27
C ALA A 68 9.40 -5.35 -20.09
N VAL A 69 8.20 -5.75 -19.63
CA VAL A 69 6.94 -5.38 -20.30
C VAL A 69 6.71 -3.87 -20.27
N GLU A 70 7.01 -3.20 -19.16
CA GLU A 70 6.85 -1.75 -19.01
C GLU A 70 7.85 -0.94 -19.84
N ALA A 71 9.02 -1.50 -20.18
CA ALA A 71 10.02 -0.85 -21.01
C ALA A 71 9.49 -0.55 -22.42
N ASP A 72 8.73 -1.50 -22.99
CA ASP A 72 8.17 -1.40 -24.35
C ASP A 72 6.92 -0.51 -24.43
N TRP A 73 6.44 0.04 -23.31
CA TRP A 73 5.27 0.90 -23.32
C TRP A 73 5.59 2.29 -23.86
N SER A 74 4.71 2.82 -24.71
CA SER A 74 4.79 4.22 -25.08
C SER A 74 4.48 5.13 -23.87
N PRO A 75 4.97 6.38 -23.85
CA PRO A 75 4.62 7.35 -22.81
C PRO A 75 3.11 7.53 -22.62
N GLU A 76 2.34 7.48 -23.71
CA GLU A 76 0.88 7.62 -23.74
C GLU A 76 0.21 6.42 -23.07
N ARG A 77 0.73 5.21 -23.29
CA ARG A 77 0.24 4.01 -22.61
C ARG A 77 0.49 4.07 -21.10
N ARG A 78 1.66 4.58 -20.69
CA ARG A 78 1.99 4.78 -19.26
C ARG A 78 1.08 5.83 -18.62
N SER A 79 0.84 6.96 -19.27
CA SER A 79 -0.05 8.01 -18.75
C SER A 79 -1.49 7.51 -18.64
N ALA A 80 -2.01 6.82 -19.66
CA ALA A 80 -3.35 6.24 -19.65
C ALA A 80 -3.53 5.18 -18.55
N LEU A 81 -2.51 4.37 -18.25
CA LEU A 81 -2.57 3.46 -17.11
C LEU A 81 -2.63 4.22 -15.78
N ARG A 82 -1.77 5.22 -15.58
CA ARG A 82 -1.77 6.02 -14.35
C ARG A 82 -3.11 6.71 -14.11
N GLU A 83 -3.72 7.24 -15.18
CA GLU A 83 -5.04 7.85 -15.10
C GLU A 83 -6.10 6.86 -14.64
N ARG A 84 -6.13 5.67 -15.26
CA ARG A 84 -7.07 4.60 -14.86
C ARG A 84 -6.89 4.16 -13.41
N VAL A 85 -5.63 4.03 -12.95
CA VAL A 85 -5.35 3.68 -11.55
C VAL A 85 -5.82 4.78 -10.61
N ARG A 86 -5.58 6.06 -10.94
CA ARG A 86 -6.07 7.18 -10.14
C ARG A 86 -7.59 7.20 -10.07
N GLN A 87 -8.26 7.06 -11.22
CA GLN A 87 -9.71 7.05 -11.29
C GLN A 87 -10.29 5.90 -10.45
N HIS A 88 -9.75 4.69 -10.58
CA HIS A 88 -10.19 3.56 -9.77
C HIS A 88 -9.97 3.80 -8.26
N ALA A 89 -8.89 4.46 -7.86
CA ALA A 89 -8.65 4.79 -6.46
C ALA A 89 -9.68 5.80 -5.92
N LEU A 90 -10.05 6.80 -6.74
CA LEU A 90 -11.11 7.76 -6.41
C LEU A 90 -12.48 7.08 -6.33
N ASP A 91 -12.79 6.20 -7.29
CA ASP A 91 -14.06 5.46 -7.34
C ASP A 91 -14.17 4.49 -6.15
N ALA A 92 -13.08 3.82 -5.77
CA ALA A 92 -13.06 2.97 -4.57
C ALA A 92 -13.26 3.78 -3.28
N ALA A 93 -12.70 4.99 -3.20
CA ALA A 93 -12.91 5.89 -2.07
C ALA A 93 -14.36 6.41 -2.01
N ALA A 94 -14.96 6.70 -3.16
CA ALA A 94 -16.36 7.12 -3.27
C ALA A 94 -17.34 5.97 -2.95
N GLY A 95 -17.08 4.76 -3.46
CA GLY A 95 -17.91 3.57 -3.21
C GLY A 95 -17.87 3.07 -1.76
N THR A 96 -16.80 3.37 -1.01
CA THR A 96 -16.74 3.12 0.44
C THR A 96 -17.72 4.00 1.23
N LEU A 97 -18.19 5.12 0.66
CA LEU A 97 -19.20 6.00 1.28
C LEU A 97 -20.65 5.56 1.02
N GLU A 98 -20.88 4.62 0.09
CA GLU A 98 -22.23 4.20 -0.34
C GLU A 98 -22.71 2.85 0.23
N GLN A 99 -21.98 2.21 1.16
CA GLN A 99 -22.53 1.09 1.92
C GLN A 99 -23.19 1.59 3.21
N PRO A 100 -24.53 1.77 3.26
CA PRO A 100 -25.23 1.91 4.52
C PRO A 100 -25.11 0.59 5.28
N ALA A 101 -24.63 0.65 6.51
CA ALA A 101 -24.67 -0.47 7.44
C ALA A 101 -26.13 -0.96 7.58
N ALA A 102 -26.38 -2.21 7.22
CA ALA A 102 -27.62 -2.94 7.48
C ALA A 102 -27.47 -3.78 8.76
#